data_AF-A0A2J7RKQ2-F1
#
_entry.id   AF-A0A2J7RKQ2-F1
#
_cell.length_a   1.000
_cell.length_b   1.000
_cell.length_c   1.000
_cell.angle_alpha   90.00
_cell.angle_beta   90.00
_cell.angle_gamma   90.00
#
_symmetry.space_group_name_H-M   'P 1'
#
loop_
_entity.id
_entity.type
_entity.pdbx_description
1 polymer ?
#
loop_
_entity_poly.entity_id
_entity_poly.type
_entity_poly.pdbx_seq_one_letter_code
_entity_poly.pdbx_strand_id
1 'polypeptide(L)'
;MRFLQINLHHSNSATAALYQQVAEGKADIALIQEPCLYKGRIRGLNNTGEQFTLLHPVIRGHMLSDFCERNGLIVTNTWFKRPKRRLYTWKAPGDWRRLKLDYILVKHRFGSSAKNVKTLPGADIDSDHNLLVAKFRTRLKKIIRFQKRRPG
;
A
#
# COMPACT_ATOMS: atom_id res chain seq x y z
N MET A 1 -1.55 -3.93 -15.86
CA MET A 1 -1.37 -3.48 -14.47
C MET A 1 -1.64 -4.67 -13.58
N ARG A 2 -0.66 -5.05 -12.76
CA ARG A 2 -0.71 -6.21 -11.88
C ARG A 2 -1.00 -5.75 -10.46
N PHE A 3 -1.95 -6.41 -9.82
CA PHE A 3 -2.36 -6.12 -8.45
C PHE A 3 -1.90 -7.25 -7.54
N LEU A 4 -1.38 -6.89 -6.39
CA LEU A 4 -1.05 -7.81 -5.31
C LEU A 4 -1.83 -7.40 -4.08
N GLN A 5 -2.50 -8.34 -3.44
CA GLN A 5 -3.12 -8.14 -2.12
C GLN A 5 -2.47 -9.09 -1.14
N ILE A 6 -2.11 -8.57 0.04
CA ILE A 6 -1.55 -9.38 1.12
C ILE A 6 -2.00 -8.81 2.47
N ASN A 7 -2.44 -9.70 3.36
CA ASN A 7 -2.52 -9.41 4.78
C ASN A 7 -1.23 -9.90 5.44
N LEU A 8 -0.55 -9.02 6.16
CA LEU A 8 0.73 -9.33 6.79
C LEU A 8 0.56 -9.95 8.17
N HIS A 9 -0.53 -9.69 8.93
CA HIS A 9 -0.78 -10.24 10.27
C HIS A 9 0.47 -10.36 11.17
N HIS A 10 1.36 -9.35 11.15
CA HIS A 10 2.66 -9.37 11.86
C HIS A 10 3.66 -10.48 11.47
N SER A 11 3.42 -11.21 10.37
CA SER A 11 4.26 -12.30 9.88
C SER A 11 5.48 -11.78 9.10
N ASN A 12 6.68 -12.15 9.59
CA ASN A 12 7.93 -11.90 8.90
C ASN A 12 7.98 -12.61 7.54
N SER A 13 7.43 -13.83 7.44
CA SER A 13 7.38 -14.59 6.20
C SER A 13 6.46 -13.94 5.16
N ALA A 14 5.29 -13.44 5.58
CA ALA A 14 4.39 -12.70 4.70
C ALA A 14 5.06 -11.39 4.23
N THR A 15 5.78 -10.73 5.12
CA THR A 15 6.55 -9.52 4.79
C THR A 15 7.63 -9.83 3.76
N ALA A 16 8.42 -10.90 3.95
CA ALA A 16 9.44 -11.30 2.99
C ALA A 16 8.85 -11.65 1.61
N ALA A 17 7.71 -12.34 1.57
CA ALA A 17 7.00 -12.65 0.33
C ALA A 17 6.56 -11.38 -0.42
N LEU A 18 6.02 -10.38 0.28
CA LEU A 18 5.69 -9.07 -0.30
C LEU A 18 6.94 -8.43 -0.93
N TYR A 19 8.08 -8.44 -0.23
CA TYR A 19 9.32 -7.86 -0.74
C TYR A 19 9.78 -8.55 -2.02
N GLN A 20 9.79 -9.88 -2.07
CA GLN A 20 10.18 -10.63 -3.26
C GLN A 20 9.26 -10.32 -4.45
N GLN A 21 7.94 -10.36 -4.25
CA GLN A 21 6.98 -10.07 -5.33
C GLN A 21 7.14 -8.66 -5.91
N VAL A 22 7.44 -7.67 -5.05
CA VAL A 22 7.68 -6.29 -5.51
C VAL A 22 9.04 -6.15 -6.19
N ALA A 23 10.10 -6.78 -5.67
CA ALA A 23 11.45 -6.74 -6.21
C ALA A 23 11.54 -7.42 -7.59
N GLU A 24 10.87 -8.56 -7.76
CA GLU A 24 10.70 -9.25 -9.04
C GLU A 24 9.78 -8.50 -10.01
N GLY A 25 9.28 -7.34 -9.57
CA GLY A 25 8.41 -6.49 -10.35
C GLY A 25 7.07 -7.15 -10.68
N LYS A 26 6.58 -8.10 -9.88
CA LYS A 26 5.31 -8.82 -10.11
C LYS A 26 4.07 -7.99 -9.73
N ALA A 27 4.24 -6.87 -9.01
CA ALA A 27 3.17 -5.95 -8.64
C ALA A 27 3.40 -4.54 -9.19
N ASP A 28 2.34 -3.95 -9.75
CA ASP A 28 2.28 -2.52 -10.10
C ASP A 28 1.52 -1.71 -9.03
N ILE A 29 0.56 -2.36 -8.38
CA ILE A 29 -0.21 -1.87 -7.24
C ILE A 29 -0.20 -2.97 -6.17
N ALA A 30 0.04 -2.60 -4.91
CA ALA A 30 -0.03 -3.50 -3.76
C ALA A 30 -1.02 -3.00 -2.70
N LEU A 31 -1.94 -3.87 -2.29
CA LEU A 31 -2.85 -3.67 -1.16
C LEU A 31 -2.25 -4.42 0.03
N ILE A 32 -1.86 -3.68 1.07
CA ILE A 32 -1.19 -4.24 2.24
C ILE A 32 -2.09 -4.00 3.45
N GLN A 33 -2.44 -5.08 4.14
CA GLN A 33 -3.25 -5.05 5.36
C GLN A 33 -2.39 -5.49 6.55
N GLU A 34 -2.65 -4.88 7.70
CA GLU A 34 -1.98 -5.14 8.99
C GLU A 34 -0.45 -5.26 8.89
N PRO A 35 0.25 -4.31 8.23
CA PRO A 35 1.69 -4.31 8.31
C PRO A 35 2.09 -4.20 9.77
N CYS A 36 3.16 -4.90 10.14
CA CYS A 36 3.67 -4.86 11.50
C CYS A 36 4.05 -3.41 11.84
N LEU A 37 3.19 -2.69 12.56
CA LEU A 37 3.35 -1.28 12.90
C LEU A 37 3.43 -1.12 14.41
N TYR A 38 4.60 -0.78 14.92
CA TYR A 38 4.79 -0.51 16.35
C TYR A 38 4.92 0.98 16.61
N LYS A 39 4.01 1.51 17.43
CA LYS A 39 4.03 2.84 18.06
C LYS A 39 4.06 4.09 17.16
N GLY A 40 3.70 4.01 15.87
CA GLY A 40 3.14 5.14 15.10
C GLY A 40 3.90 6.48 15.12
N ARG A 41 5.23 6.49 15.28
CA ARG A 41 6.06 7.72 15.32
C ARG A 41 7.32 7.58 14.44
N ILE A 42 7.72 8.69 13.83
CA ILE A 42 8.99 8.91 13.11
C ILE A 42 9.93 9.67 14.04
N ARG A 43 11.20 9.25 14.14
CA ARG A 43 12.28 9.99 14.82
C ARG A 43 13.58 9.82 14.02
N GLY A 44 14.29 10.93 13.81
CA GLY A 44 15.72 10.92 13.41
C GLY A 44 15.99 11.00 11.91
N LEU A 45 15.82 12.19 11.33
CA LEU A 45 16.82 12.68 10.38
C LEU A 45 18.05 12.99 11.24
N ASN A 46 19.15 12.26 11.04
CA ASN A 46 20.53 12.75 11.10
C ASN A 46 21.49 11.65 10.64
N ASN A 47 22.37 12.05 9.73
CA ASN A 47 23.48 11.33 9.10
C ASN A 47 24.17 10.27 9.99
N THR A 48 24.47 9.11 9.42
CA THR A 48 25.83 8.66 9.02
C THR A 48 25.74 7.22 8.48
N GLY A 49 26.73 6.85 7.69
CA GLY A 49 26.70 5.67 6.83
C GLY A 49 26.85 4.31 7.51
N GLU A 50 26.79 3.33 6.62
CA GLU A 50 27.32 1.97 6.69
C GLU A 50 26.42 0.79 7.09
N GLN A 51 26.51 -0.19 6.19
CA GLN A 51 26.48 -1.64 6.32
C GLN A 51 25.15 -2.39 6.52
N PHE A 52 24.89 -3.23 5.51
CA PHE A 52 23.89 -4.26 5.48
C PHE A 52 24.19 -5.32 6.56
N THR A 53 23.31 -5.46 7.54
CA THR A 53 23.24 -6.67 8.36
C THR A 53 21.77 -7.00 8.63
N LEU A 54 21.36 -8.17 8.15
CA LEU A 54 20.13 -8.84 8.55
C LEU A 54 20.27 -9.13 10.05
N LEU A 55 19.61 -8.34 10.92
CA LEU A 55 19.24 -8.60 12.34
C LEU A 55 19.14 -7.26 13.13
N HIS A 56 17.99 -6.56 13.13
CA HIS A 56 17.48 -5.81 14.32
C HIS A 56 16.10 -5.14 14.05
N PRO A 57 15.20 -5.02 15.05
CA PRO A 57 13.86 -4.48 14.89
C PRO A 57 13.88 -2.95 14.77
N VAL A 58 14.24 -2.45 13.58
CA VAL A 58 14.27 -1.01 13.29
C VAL A 58 12.86 -0.51 12.98
N ILE A 59 12.38 0.38 13.84
CA ILE A 59 11.29 1.36 13.71
C ILE A 59 10.46 1.21 12.42
N ARG A 60 9.37 0.45 12.56
CA ARG A 60 8.58 -0.13 11.45
C ARG A 60 7.84 0.87 10.55
N GLY A 61 7.79 2.15 10.93
CA GLY A 61 7.32 3.25 10.08
C GLY A 61 8.36 3.72 9.06
N HIS A 62 9.65 3.61 9.38
CA HIS A 62 10.75 3.89 8.46
C HIS A 62 10.85 2.76 7.43
N MET A 63 10.70 1.48 7.85
CA MET A 63 10.77 0.34 6.92
C MET A 63 9.82 0.43 5.73
N LEU A 64 8.56 0.85 5.94
CA LEU A 64 7.61 0.99 4.83
C LEU A 64 7.98 2.15 3.90
N SER A 65 8.47 3.26 4.46
CA SER A 65 8.93 4.41 3.67
C SER A 65 10.17 4.04 2.85
N ASP A 66 11.18 3.46 3.48
CA ASP A 66 12.42 3.00 2.85
C ASP A 66 12.15 1.93 1.79
N PHE A 67 11.23 1.00 2.09
CA PHE A 67 10.76 0.01 1.12
C PHE A 67 10.13 0.68 -0.10
N CYS A 68 9.27 1.66 0.12
CA CYS A 68 8.62 2.39 -0.97
C CYS A 68 9.64 3.15 -1.82
N GLU A 69 10.57 3.87 -1.18
CA GLU A 69 11.62 4.62 -1.85
C GLU A 69 12.50 3.72 -2.71
N ARG A 70 13.05 2.63 -2.13
CA ARG A 70 13.91 1.67 -2.83
C ARG A 70 13.23 1.00 -4.02
N ASN A 71 11.92 0.78 -3.96
CA ASN A 71 11.17 0.07 -5.00
C ASN A 71 10.40 0.98 -5.97
N GLY A 72 10.55 2.31 -5.81
CA GLY A 72 9.83 3.31 -6.58
C GLY A 72 8.32 3.20 -6.42
N LEU A 73 7.84 3.07 -5.18
CA LEU A 73 6.43 3.01 -4.82
C LEU A 73 5.98 4.30 -4.13
N ILE A 74 4.71 4.64 -4.31
CA ILE A 74 4.04 5.76 -3.67
C ILE A 74 3.01 5.22 -2.69
N VAL A 75 3.04 5.69 -1.44
CA VAL A 75 1.99 5.45 -0.44
C VAL A 75 0.79 6.34 -0.75
N THR A 76 -0.18 5.82 -1.50
CA THR A 76 -1.22 6.67 -2.11
C THR A 76 -2.27 7.19 -1.12
N ASN A 77 -2.49 6.50 -0.01
CA ASN A 77 -3.42 6.93 1.03
C ASN A 77 -2.91 8.14 1.84
N THR A 78 -1.63 8.53 1.70
CA THR A 78 -1.08 9.76 2.27
C THR A 78 -0.80 10.85 1.23
N TRP A 79 -0.93 10.52 -0.07
CA TRP A 79 -0.61 11.44 -1.17
C TRP A 79 -1.62 12.58 -1.34
N PHE A 80 -2.88 12.36 -0.97
CA PHE A 80 -3.94 13.35 -1.09
C PHE A 80 -4.18 14.04 0.26
N LYS A 81 -4.31 15.38 0.26
CA LYS A 81 -4.71 16.12 1.46
C LYS A 81 -6.13 15.72 1.87
N ARG A 82 -6.31 15.33 3.14
CA ARG A 82 -7.59 14.88 3.71
C ARG A 82 -7.83 15.46 5.09
N PRO A 83 -9.11 15.60 5.50
CA PRO A 83 -9.44 15.85 6.90
C PRO A 83 -9.00 14.65 7.77
N LYS A 84 -8.60 14.92 9.02
CA LYS A 84 -8.09 13.90 9.96
C LYS A 84 -9.00 12.68 10.08
N ARG A 85 -10.32 12.87 10.00
CA ARG A 85 -11.31 11.79 10.05
C ARG A 85 -11.16 10.73 8.94
N ARG A 86 -10.55 11.07 7.80
CA ARG A 86 -10.36 10.17 6.64
C ARG A 86 -8.93 9.65 6.51
N LEU A 87 -8.13 9.74 7.57
CA LEU A 87 -6.72 9.32 7.54
C LEU A 87 -6.50 7.92 8.12
N TYR A 88 -7.41 7.38 8.93
CA TYR A 88 -7.24 6.09 9.59
C TYR A 88 -8.10 5.02 8.94
N THR A 89 -7.59 3.80 8.90
CA THR A 89 -8.24 2.62 8.30
C THR A 89 -8.71 1.63 9.36
N TRP A 90 -8.37 1.87 10.63
CA TRP A 90 -8.78 1.06 11.76
C TRP A 90 -9.06 1.94 12.97
N LYS A 91 -10.06 1.57 13.77
CA LYS A 91 -10.49 2.25 14.99
C LYS A 91 -10.77 1.22 16.09
N ALA A 92 -10.18 1.40 17.26
CA ALA A 92 -10.42 0.54 18.40
C ALA A 92 -11.90 0.62 18.88
N PRO A 93 -12.45 -0.46 19.46
CA PRO A 93 -13.72 -0.39 20.18
C PRO A 93 -13.71 0.76 21.19
N GLY A 94 -14.78 1.55 21.23
CA GLY A 94 -14.85 2.76 22.08
C GLY A 94 -14.04 3.97 21.58
N ASP A 95 -13.47 3.93 20.38
CA ASP A 95 -12.78 5.06 19.72
C ASP A 95 -11.56 5.66 20.42
N TRP A 96 -10.98 4.96 21.39
CA TRP A 96 -9.81 5.47 22.14
C TRP A 96 -8.52 5.47 21.31
N ARG A 97 -8.49 4.76 20.17
CA ARG A 97 -7.34 4.68 19.27
C ARG A 97 -7.74 4.52 17.81
N ARG A 98 -6.98 5.15 16.92
CA ARG A 98 -7.14 5.10 15.46
C ARG A 98 -5.80 4.88 14.79
N LEU A 99 -5.71 3.97 13.82
CA LEU A 99 -4.47 3.58 13.16
C LEU A 99 -4.63 3.50 11.64
N LYS A 100 -3.51 3.57 10.92
CA LYS A 100 -3.40 3.23 9.50
C LYS A 100 -2.84 1.82 9.43
N LEU A 101 -3.69 0.83 9.25
CA LEU A 101 -3.30 -0.57 9.08
C LEU A 101 -3.48 -1.05 7.65
N ASP A 102 -4.11 -0.27 6.79
CA ASP A 102 -4.34 -0.62 5.39
C ASP A 102 -3.67 0.41 4.48
N TYR A 103 -2.95 -0.08 3.49
CA TYR A 103 -2.14 0.73 2.59
C TYR A 103 -2.37 0.33 1.14
N ILE A 104 -2.36 1.33 0.27
CA ILE A 104 -2.38 1.15 -1.19
C ILE A 104 -1.08 1.75 -1.73
N LEU A 105 -0.17 0.87 -2.14
CA LEU A 105 1.10 1.25 -2.75
C LEU A 105 0.98 1.18 -4.27
N VAL A 106 1.58 2.14 -4.97
CA VAL A 106 1.52 2.22 -6.43
C VAL A 106 2.91 2.54 -6.98
N LYS A 107 3.38 1.80 -7.99
CA LYS A 107 4.62 2.14 -8.71
C LYS A 107 4.58 3.58 -9.21
N HIS A 108 5.67 4.31 -9.06
CA HIS A 108 5.80 5.73 -9.40
C HIS A 108 5.32 6.04 -10.82
N ARG A 109 5.66 5.19 -11.80
CA ARG A 109 5.21 5.30 -13.20
C ARG A 109 3.69 5.34 -13.39
N PHE A 110 2.92 4.81 -12.44
CA PHE A 110 1.46 4.82 -12.43
C PHE A 110 0.86 5.79 -11.40
N GLY A 111 1.68 6.60 -10.73
CA GLY A 111 1.22 7.54 -9.70
C GLY A 111 0.17 8.52 -10.23
N SER A 112 0.35 9.02 -11.46
CA SER A 112 -0.60 9.93 -12.11
C SER A 112 -1.95 9.27 -12.43
N SER A 113 -2.03 7.93 -12.44
CA SER A 113 -3.28 7.20 -12.61
C SER A 113 -4.14 7.23 -11.35
N ALA A 114 -3.53 7.32 -10.16
CA ALA A 114 -4.27 7.49 -8.91
C ALA A 114 -4.89 8.88 -8.87
N LYS A 115 -6.23 8.96 -8.84
CA LYS A 115 -6.97 10.23 -8.83
C LYS A 115 -7.51 10.61 -7.46
N ASN A 116 -7.75 9.61 -6.61
CA ASN A 116 -8.34 9.83 -5.30
C ASN A 116 -8.11 8.59 -4.43
N VAL A 117 -7.54 8.72 -3.24
CA VAL A 117 -7.49 7.61 -2.26
C VAL A 117 -7.99 8.08 -0.89
N LYS A 118 -9.04 7.46 -0.35
CA LYS A 118 -9.72 7.91 0.88
C LYS A 118 -10.26 6.73 1.68
N THR A 119 -10.38 6.93 2.99
CA THR A 119 -11.20 6.04 3.82
C THR A 119 -12.66 6.48 3.85
N LEU A 120 -13.56 5.55 4.18
CA LEU A 120 -15.00 5.78 4.36
C LEU A 120 -15.44 5.45 5.80
N PRO A 121 -15.26 6.38 6.77
CA PRO A 121 -15.52 6.12 8.19
C PRO A 121 -17.00 6.05 8.62
N GLY A 122 -17.92 6.12 7.66
CA GLY A 122 -19.36 6.01 7.91
C GLY A 122 -20.00 4.97 7.00
N ALA A 123 -19.19 4.05 6.47
CA ALA A 123 -19.71 2.86 5.82
C ALA A 123 -20.21 1.91 6.91
N ASP A 124 -21.45 1.46 6.77
CA ASP A 124 -22.05 0.48 7.68
C ASP A 124 -21.58 -0.92 7.27
N ILE A 125 -20.50 -1.39 7.91
CA ILE A 125 -19.82 -2.64 7.55
C ILE A 125 -19.52 -3.55 8.74
N ASP A 126 -20.06 -3.24 9.91
CA ASP A 126 -19.88 -4.00 11.16
C ASP A 126 -18.42 -4.46 11.41
N SER A 127 -17.48 -3.52 11.28
CA SER A 127 -16.05 -3.76 11.44
C SER A 127 -15.38 -2.57 12.13
N ASP A 128 -14.31 -2.86 12.86
CA ASP A 128 -13.36 -1.87 13.39
C ASP A 128 -12.49 -1.23 12.29
N HIS A 129 -12.48 -1.80 11.09
CA HIS A 129 -11.85 -1.21 9.91
C HIS A 129 -12.76 -0.20 9.19
N ASN A 130 -12.14 0.81 8.57
CA ASN A 130 -12.78 1.67 7.58
C ASN A 130 -12.38 1.21 6.18
N LEU A 131 -13.34 1.15 5.26
CA LEU A 131 -13.06 0.90 3.85
C LEU A 131 -12.03 1.90 3.31
N LEU A 132 -10.92 1.39 2.75
CA LEU A 132 -9.93 2.19 2.03
C LEU A 132 -10.17 2.06 0.52
N VAL A 133 -10.57 3.16 -0.12
CA VAL A 133 -10.97 3.19 -1.53
C VAL A 133 -9.99 4.02 -2.34
N ALA A 134 -9.51 3.46 -3.45
CA ALA A 134 -8.72 4.15 -4.45
C ALA A 134 -9.46 4.25 -5.80
N LYS A 135 -9.44 5.43 -6.40
CA LYS A 135 -9.94 5.71 -7.75
C LYS A 135 -8.74 5.84 -8.67
N PHE A 136 -8.68 4.97 -9.68
CA PHE A 136 -7.67 5.01 -10.73
C PHE A 136 -8.30 5.41 -12.07
N ARG A 137 -7.55 6.17 -12.87
CA ARG A 137 -7.84 6.39 -14.29
C ARG A 137 -6.89 5.52 -15.11
N THR A 138 -7.44 4.58 -15.86
CA THR A 138 -6.67 3.71 -16.76
C THR A 138 -6.95 4.08 -18.21
N ARG A 139 -5.99 3.81 -19.10
CA ARG A 139 -6.19 3.79 -20.56
C ARG A 139 -6.10 2.35 -21.00
N LEU A 140 -7.19 1.81 -21.53
CA LEU A 140 -7.22 0.44 -22.05
C LEU A 140 -6.78 0.46 -23.51
N LYS A 141 -5.96 -0.53 -23.91
CA LYS A 141 -5.72 -0.77 -25.33
C LYS A 141 -6.97 -1.41 -25.93
N LYS A 142 -7.44 -0.90 -27.07
CA LYS A 142 -8.47 -1.57 -27.85
C LYS A 142 -7.87 -2.84 -28.44
N ILE A 143 -8.38 -4.00 -28.05
CA ILE A 143 -8.00 -5.27 -28.65
C ILE A 143 -8.84 -5.46 -29.91
N ILE A 144 -8.22 -5.33 -31.09
CA ILE A 144 -8.86 -5.67 -32.35
C ILE A 144 -8.61 -7.17 -32.59
N ARG A 145 -9.65 -8.00 -32.48
CA ARG A 145 -9.59 -9.40 -32.88
C ARG A 145 -9.85 -9.49 -34.38
N PHE A 146 -8.83 -9.86 -35.15
CA PHE A 146 -9.04 -10.34 -36.51
C PHE A 146 -9.66 -11.74 -36.44
N GLN A 147 -10.94 -11.87 -36.80
CA GLN A 147 -11.49 -13.19 -37.06
C GLN A 147 -10.88 -13.72 -38.36
N LYS A 148 -10.13 -14.83 -38.29
CA LYS A 148 -9.79 -15.59 -39.49
C LYS A 148 -11.11 -16.05 -40.10
N ARG A 149 -11.42 -15.58 -41.32
CA ARG A 149 -12.49 -16.16 -42.14
C ARG A 149 -12.13 -17.63 -42.35
N ARG A 150 -13.05 -18.54 -42.02
CA ARG A 150 -12.89 -19.96 -42.37
C ARG A 150 -12.85 -20.04 -43.91
N PRO A 151 -11.92 -20.80 -44.51
CA PRO A 151 -12.02 -21.15 -45.92
C PRO A 151 -13.34 -21.86 -46.13
N GLY A 152 -14.10 -21.43 -47.14
CA GLY A 152 -15.35 -22.07 -47.56
C GLY A 152 -15.11 -23.36 -48.30
#